data_AF-A0A1H5KJU8-F1
#
_entry.id   AF-A0A1H5KJU8-F1
#
_cell.length_a   1.000
_cell.length_b   1.000
_cell.length_c   1.000
_cell.angle_alpha   90.00
_cell.angle_beta   90.00
_cell.angle_gamma   90.00
#
_symmetry.space_group_name_H-M   'P 1'
#
loop_
_entity.id
_entity.type
_entity.pdbx_description
1 polymer ?
#
loop_
_entity_poly.entity_id
_entity_poly.type
_entity_poly.pdbx_seq_one_letter_code
_entity_poly.pdbx_strand_id
1 'polypeptide(L)'
;MAVTPVELAAARLAAAFAEGRPVAPVRDLLGTQDVDAAYAVQQELTRSRMDSGAVVVGRKIGLTSPAVQRQLGVDQPDFGVLFADMDVSSEAEVPSGRLLQPKAEAEIAFVLKEDLADGDLDPAQVRAAVDYAVAALEIVDSRIADWDISLTDTVADNASSGLFVLAEHRLTLDEFEPRETVMRLYADDVLVSEGNGAACLGDPLNALAWLARTARDLGDPLRAGQVVLSGALGPMVPAPPGTRIRAEISSLGEVTAAFSEEEGRMTSPKTSKTKVAIIGSGNIGTDLMIKILRLSDTLEVAAMVGIDPESDGLARAARLKVPTTHEGVEGLIAMEHFDDIEIVFDATSAKAHLANAHRLAPFGKRLIDLTPAAIGPFVVPPVNLDEHLEAGADNLNMVTCGGQATIPMVAAISAVTDVHYAEIVASIASKSAGPGTRANIDEFTETTSHAIENVGGAARGKAIIVLNPAEPPLIMRDTVFCLIGDADHDAIRASVKEMAERVAQYVPGYRLKQEVQFTPIAEGEPVHTLLPEGAGPVTTRVSVFLEVEGAAHYLPAYAGNLDIMTSAALRTAESIARHSTTVTAEASR
;
A
#
# COMPACT_ATOMS: atom_id res chain seq x y z
N MET A 1 -29.48 -7.07 -18.97
CA MET A 1 -29.73 -7.89 -17.77
C MET A 1 -28.97 -7.25 -16.63
N ALA A 2 -29.49 -7.28 -15.40
CA ALA A 2 -28.75 -6.75 -14.25
C ALA A 2 -27.56 -7.68 -13.96
N VAL A 3 -26.39 -7.11 -13.71
CA VAL A 3 -25.17 -7.88 -13.35
C VAL A 3 -25.38 -8.47 -11.96
N THR A 4 -25.08 -9.75 -11.80
CA THR A 4 -25.23 -10.47 -10.53
C THR A 4 -24.07 -10.19 -9.58
N PRO A 5 -24.24 -10.40 -8.26
CA PRO A 5 -23.15 -10.25 -7.29
C PRO A 5 -21.94 -11.16 -7.60
N VAL A 6 -22.19 -12.37 -8.12
CA VAL A 6 -21.14 -13.32 -8.54
C VAL A 6 -20.31 -12.74 -9.69
N GLU A 7 -20.96 -12.24 -10.75
CA GLU A 7 -20.28 -11.61 -11.89
C GLU A 7 -19.46 -10.37 -11.47
N LEU A 8 -19.97 -9.57 -10.53
CA LEU A 8 -19.25 -8.40 -10.00
C LEU A 8 -18.01 -8.82 -9.18
N ALA A 9 -18.14 -9.85 -8.34
CA ALA A 9 -17.03 -10.36 -7.53
C ALA A 9 -15.95 -11.02 -8.42
N ALA A 10 -16.37 -11.80 -9.43
CA ALA A 10 -15.48 -12.37 -10.41
C ALA A 10 -14.72 -11.28 -11.19
N ALA A 11 -15.41 -10.25 -11.67
CA ALA A 11 -14.77 -9.13 -12.36
C ALA A 11 -13.75 -8.39 -11.46
N ARG A 12 -14.07 -8.19 -10.17
CA ARG A 12 -13.16 -7.55 -9.21
C ARG A 12 -11.88 -8.37 -9.00
N LEU A 13 -12.00 -9.69 -8.81
CA LEU A 13 -10.85 -10.58 -8.64
C LEU A 13 -10.04 -10.74 -9.93
N ALA A 14 -10.71 -10.79 -11.09
CA ALA A 14 -10.03 -10.82 -12.38
C ALA A 14 -9.21 -9.53 -12.64
N ALA A 15 -9.73 -8.37 -12.25
CA ALA A 15 -9.00 -7.11 -12.33
C ALA A 15 -7.74 -7.13 -11.45
N ALA A 16 -7.81 -7.70 -10.25
CA ALA A 16 -6.65 -7.84 -9.36
C ALA A 16 -5.49 -8.61 -10.03
N PHE A 17 -5.82 -9.72 -10.69
CA PHE A 17 -4.86 -10.50 -11.48
C PHE A 17 -4.31 -9.73 -12.68
N ALA A 18 -5.17 -9.06 -13.44
CA ALA A 18 -4.76 -8.36 -14.67
C ALA A 18 -3.91 -7.11 -14.38
N GLU A 19 -4.22 -6.40 -13.30
CA GLU A 19 -3.59 -5.13 -12.94
C GLU A 19 -2.38 -5.29 -12.03
N GLY A 20 -2.20 -6.48 -11.43
CA GLY A 20 -1.12 -6.74 -10.48
C GLY A 20 -1.33 -5.96 -9.17
N ARG A 21 -2.57 -5.81 -8.72
CA ARG A 21 -2.91 -5.05 -7.50
C ARG A 21 -4.00 -5.76 -6.68
N PRO A 22 -3.82 -5.90 -5.35
CA PRO A 22 -4.89 -6.39 -4.49
C PRO A 22 -6.13 -5.49 -4.52
N VAL A 23 -7.29 -6.09 -4.33
CA VAL A 23 -8.60 -5.43 -4.30
C VAL A 23 -9.25 -5.53 -2.93
N ALA A 24 -10.28 -4.72 -2.68
CA ALA A 24 -11.06 -4.83 -1.45
C ALA A 24 -11.78 -6.21 -1.36
N PRO A 25 -12.04 -6.70 -0.14
CA PRO A 25 -12.78 -7.95 0.11
C PRO A 25 -14.06 -8.05 -0.72
N VAL A 26 -14.38 -9.23 -1.26
CA VAL A 26 -15.59 -9.48 -2.07
C VAL A 26 -16.81 -9.83 -1.22
N ARG A 27 -16.64 -10.02 0.10
CA ARG A 27 -17.73 -10.25 1.06
C ARG A 27 -18.76 -9.12 1.11
N ASP A 28 -18.44 -7.91 0.64
CA ASP A 28 -19.41 -6.82 0.47
C ASP A 28 -20.46 -7.12 -0.63
N LEU A 29 -20.07 -7.93 -1.62
CA LEU A 29 -20.93 -8.36 -2.72
C LEU A 29 -21.62 -9.70 -2.41
N LEU A 30 -20.88 -10.66 -1.83
CA LEU A 30 -21.34 -12.03 -1.62
C LEU A 30 -21.96 -12.26 -0.23
N GLY A 31 -21.68 -11.38 0.73
CA GLY A 31 -21.88 -11.66 2.15
C GLY A 31 -20.73 -12.48 2.75
N THR A 32 -20.78 -12.70 4.06
CA THR A 32 -19.68 -13.32 4.83
C THR A 32 -19.80 -14.85 4.98
N GLN A 33 -20.94 -15.44 4.62
CA GLN A 33 -21.23 -16.87 4.86
C GLN A 33 -21.75 -17.62 3.63
N ASP A 34 -21.91 -16.97 2.48
CA ASP A 34 -22.40 -17.61 1.25
C ASP A 34 -21.27 -18.30 0.48
N VAL A 35 -20.93 -19.50 0.94
CA VAL A 35 -19.84 -20.32 0.37
C VAL A 35 -20.20 -20.82 -1.03
N ASP A 36 -21.47 -21.09 -1.29
CA ASP A 36 -21.94 -21.54 -2.62
C ASP A 36 -21.74 -20.42 -3.66
N ALA A 37 -22.07 -19.17 -3.32
CA ALA A 37 -21.80 -18.03 -4.18
C ALA A 37 -20.29 -17.81 -4.39
N ALA A 38 -19.47 -18.01 -3.36
CA ALA A 38 -18.01 -17.93 -3.48
C ALA A 38 -17.44 -19.02 -4.41
N TYR A 39 -17.91 -20.26 -4.31
CA TYR A 39 -17.52 -21.32 -5.26
C TYR A 39 -18.01 -21.03 -6.68
N ALA A 40 -19.18 -20.41 -6.84
CA ALA A 40 -19.65 -19.97 -8.16
C ALA A 40 -18.69 -18.93 -8.79
N VAL A 41 -18.18 -17.97 -8.00
CA VAL A 41 -17.14 -17.02 -8.45
C VAL A 41 -15.86 -17.75 -8.85
N GLN A 42 -15.38 -18.68 -8.01
CA GLN A 42 -14.18 -19.46 -8.30
C GLN A 42 -14.34 -20.28 -9.61
N GLN A 43 -15.50 -20.90 -9.83
CA GLN A 43 -15.81 -21.66 -11.04
C GLN A 43 -15.87 -20.77 -12.28
N GLU A 44 -16.42 -19.56 -12.17
CA GLU A 44 -16.45 -18.59 -13.26
C GLU A 44 -15.03 -18.15 -13.67
N LEU A 45 -14.20 -17.79 -12.69
CA LEU A 45 -12.79 -17.43 -12.92
C LEU A 45 -12.00 -18.61 -13.52
N THR A 46 -12.22 -19.82 -13.00
CA THR A 46 -11.60 -21.05 -13.51
C THR A 46 -11.96 -21.30 -14.97
N ARG A 47 -13.26 -21.22 -15.30
CA ARG A 47 -13.74 -21.38 -16.67
C ARG A 47 -13.14 -20.33 -17.60
N SER A 48 -13.10 -19.06 -17.18
CA SER A 48 -12.49 -17.97 -17.94
C SER A 48 -11.00 -18.23 -18.26
N ARG A 49 -10.24 -18.74 -17.29
CA ARG A 49 -8.84 -19.15 -17.52
C ARG A 49 -8.73 -20.32 -18.49
N MET A 50 -9.59 -21.33 -18.35
CA MET A 50 -9.60 -22.49 -19.26
C MET A 50 -9.98 -22.10 -20.69
N ASP A 51 -10.97 -21.22 -20.86
CA ASP A 51 -11.37 -20.67 -22.16
C ASP A 51 -10.24 -19.86 -22.81
N SER A 52 -9.35 -19.30 -21.99
CA SER A 52 -8.11 -18.62 -22.41
C SER A 52 -6.91 -19.56 -22.61
N GLY A 53 -7.09 -20.88 -22.48
CA GLY A 53 -6.08 -21.90 -22.75
C GLY A 53 -5.34 -22.45 -21.52
N ALA A 54 -5.71 -22.07 -20.30
CA ALA A 54 -5.10 -22.62 -19.09
C ALA A 54 -5.48 -24.11 -18.90
N VAL A 55 -4.54 -24.91 -18.41
CA VAL A 55 -4.72 -26.34 -18.15
C VAL A 55 -4.76 -26.60 -16.65
N VAL A 56 -5.83 -27.21 -16.16
CA VAL A 56 -5.91 -27.65 -14.76
C VAL A 56 -5.03 -28.89 -14.57
N VAL A 57 -4.09 -28.81 -13.62
CA VAL A 57 -3.14 -29.90 -13.29
C VAL A 57 -3.36 -30.46 -11.90
N GLY A 58 -4.23 -29.85 -11.10
CA GLY A 58 -4.39 -30.26 -9.71
C GLY A 58 -5.30 -29.36 -8.90
N ARG A 59 -5.24 -29.55 -7.59
CA ARG A 59 -5.96 -28.77 -6.58
C ARG A 59 -5.15 -28.63 -5.31
N LYS A 60 -5.47 -27.60 -4.52
CA LYS A 60 -4.88 -27.38 -3.21
C LYS A 60 -5.95 -27.28 -2.15
N ILE A 61 -5.63 -27.66 -0.92
CA ILE A 61 -6.57 -27.66 0.20
C ILE A 61 -6.13 -26.60 1.19
N GLY A 62 -6.95 -25.57 1.38
CA GLY A 62 -6.69 -24.55 2.39
C GLY A 62 -7.45 -24.83 3.68
N LEU A 63 -7.15 -24.02 4.71
CA LEU A 63 -7.83 -24.06 6.00
C LEU A 63 -7.84 -25.47 6.64
N THR A 64 -6.78 -26.26 6.49
CA THR A 64 -6.67 -27.62 7.06
C THR A 64 -6.35 -27.64 8.56
N SER A 65 -6.05 -26.49 9.15
CA SER A 65 -5.84 -26.33 10.59
C SER A 65 -7.14 -26.00 11.32
N PRO A 66 -7.60 -26.85 12.27
CA PRO A 66 -8.79 -26.57 13.07
C PRO A 66 -8.69 -25.26 13.88
N ALA A 67 -7.48 -24.82 14.20
CA ALA A 67 -7.27 -23.55 14.90
C ALA A 67 -7.57 -22.35 13.99
N VAL A 68 -7.08 -22.39 12.74
CA VAL A 68 -7.34 -21.36 11.73
C VAL A 68 -8.81 -21.36 11.32
N GLN A 69 -9.42 -22.53 11.17
CA GLN A 69 -10.86 -22.67 10.91
C GLN A 69 -11.68 -21.94 11.99
N ARG A 70 -11.41 -22.20 13.28
CA ARG A 70 -12.08 -21.51 14.40
C ARG A 70 -11.83 -20.00 14.39
N GLN A 71 -10.62 -19.56 14.05
CA GLN A 71 -10.28 -18.13 13.97
C GLN A 71 -11.10 -17.41 12.88
N LEU A 72 -11.34 -18.07 11.75
CA LEU A 72 -12.17 -17.55 10.67
C LEU A 72 -13.67 -17.83 10.85
N GLY A 73 -14.05 -18.51 11.94
CA GLY A 73 -15.45 -18.83 12.25
C GLY A 73 -16.04 -19.93 11.37
N VAL A 74 -15.22 -20.84 10.86
CA VAL A 74 -15.62 -21.94 9.97
C VAL A 74 -15.34 -23.30 10.60
N ASP A 75 -15.99 -24.34 10.11
CA ASP A 75 -15.85 -25.73 10.56
C ASP A 75 -15.45 -26.69 9.43
N GLN A 76 -15.13 -26.16 8.25
CA GLN A 76 -14.71 -26.93 7.09
C GLN A 76 -13.50 -26.29 6.36
N PRO A 77 -12.70 -27.08 5.64
CA PRO A 77 -11.66 -26.59 4.72
C PRO A 77 -12.25 -25.87 3.50
N ASP A 78 -11.38 -25.20 2.74
CA ASP A 78 -11.65 -24.74 1.38
C ASP A 78 -10.68 -25.43 0.38
N PHE A 79 -10.89 -25.20 -0.91
CA PHE A 79 -9.95 -25.67 -1.93
C PHE A 79 -9.78 -24.66 -3.07
N GLY A 80 -8.64 -24.76 -3.73
CA GLY A 80 -8.31 -24.03 -4.94
C GLY A 80 -7.94 -24.96 -6.10
N VAL A 81 -8.02 -24.43 -7.31
CA VAL A 81 -7.63 -25.06 -8.57
C VAL A 81 -6.19 -24.70 -8.91
N LEU A 82 -5.38 -25.69 -9.26
CA LEU A 82 -4.00 -25.52 -9.71
C LEU A 82 -3.94 -25.61 -11.23
N PHE A 83 -3.32 -24.61 -11.84
CA PHE A 83 -3.09 -24.54 -13.28
C PHE A 83 -1.64 -24.87 -13.62
N ALA A 84 -1.40 -25.38 -14.83
CA ALA A 84 -0.07 -25.78 -15.29
C ALA A 84 0.96 -24.64 -15.22
N ASP A 85 0.52 -23.40 -15.45
CA ASP A 85 1.37 -22.23 -15.37
C ASP A 85 1.75 -21.84 -13.93
N MET A 86 1.10 -22.41 -12.92
CA MET A 86 1.42 -22.18 -11.50
C MET A 86 2.55 -23.08 -10.99
N ASP A 87 2.89 -24.14 -11.72
CA ASP A 87 4.02 -25.02 -11.40
C ASP A 87 5.33 -24.32 -11.78
N VAL A 88 6.10 -23.92 -10.78
CA VAL A 88 7.42 -23.31 -10.98
C VAL A 88 8.55 -24.22 -10.50
N SER A 89 8.27 -25.53 -10.38
CA SER A 89 9.25 -26.53 -9.92
C SER A 89 10.48 -26.63 -10.81
N SER A 90 10.35 -26.34 -12.10
CA SER A 90 11.46 -26.35 -13.06
C SER A 90 12.12 -24.98 -13.27
N GLU A 91 11.61 -23.93 -12.62
CA GLU A 91 12.17 -22.59 -12.74
C GLU A 91 13.38 -22.42 -11.81
N ALA A 92 14.36 -21.61 -12.23
CA ALA A 92 15.54 -21.34 -11.41
C ALA A 92 15.19 -20.50 -10.16
N GLU A 93 14.21 -19.62 -10.32
CA GLU A 93 13.69 -18.73 -9.28
C GLU A 93 12.17 -18.63 -9.43
N VAL A 94 11.46 -18.46 -8.31
CA VAL A 94 10.03 -18.14 -8.31
C VAL A 94 9.87 -16.70 -8.81
N PRO A 95 9.07 -16.45 -9.86
CA PRO A 95 8.93 -15.15 -10.48
C PRO A 95 8.09 -14.23 -9.60
N SER A 96 8.74 -13.50 -8.70
CA SER A 96 8.07 -12.66 -7.69
C SER A 96 7.13 -11.62 -8.30
N GLY A 97 7.42 -11.14 -9.53
CA GLY A 97 6.56 -10.21 -10.26
C GLY A 97 5.21 -10.78 -10.71
N ARG A 98 4.99 -12.10 -10.58
CA ARG A 98 3.68 -12.75 -10.79
C ARG A 98 2.82 -12.81 -9.52
N LEU A 99 3.36 -12.36 -8.38
CA LEU A 99 2.75 -12.47 -7.06
C LEU A 99 2.43 -11.07 -6.52
N LEU A 100 1.42 -10.95 -5.64
CA LEU A 100 0.96 -9.70 -5.06
C LEU A 100 1.46 -9.50 -3.61
N GLN A 101 1.21 -10.48 -2.76
CA GLN A 101 1.50 -10.46 -1.33
C GLN A 101 1.87 -11.86 -0.82
N PRO A 102 2.91 -12.50 -1.40
CA PRO A 102 3.15 -13.92 -1.24
C PRO A 102 3.55 -14.34 0.18
N LYS A 103 3.02 -15.48 0.60
CA LYS A 103 3.48 -16.27 1.75
C LYS A 103 3.75 -17.69 1.28
N ALA A 104 4.67 -18.38 1.94
CA ALA A 104 5.02 -19.76 1.65
C ALA A 104 4.62 -20.69 2.79
N GLU A 105 4.16 -21.89 2.42
CA GLU A 105 3.90 -22.98 3.34
C GLU A 105 4.43 -24.31 2.79
N ALA A 106 4.80 -25.21 3.70
CA ALA A 106 5.34 -26.51 3.34
C ALA A 106 4.29 -27.60 3.49
N GLU A 107 4.17 -28.43 2.47
CA GLU A 107 3.12 -29.43 2.32
C GLU A 107 3.64 -30.78 1.81
N ILE A 108 2.78 -31.79 1.88
CA ILE A 108 2.95 -33.03 1.13
C ILE A 108 2.06 -32.91 -0.12
N ALA A 109 2.65 -33.05 -1.29
CA ALA A 109 1.88 -33.14 -2.53
C ALA A 109 1.69 -34.60 -2.92
N PHE A 110 0.44 -34.99 -3.20
CA PHE A 110 0.10 -36.31 -3.73
C PHE A 110 -0.12 -36.24 -5.23
N VAL A 111 0.44 -37.19 -5.98
CA VAL A 111 0.12 -37.38 -7.41
C VAL A 111 -0.74 -38.62 -7.56
N LEU A 112 -1.87 -38.49 -8.24
CA LEU A 112 -2.83 -39.58 -8.40
C LEU A 112 -2.47 -40.47 -9.59
N LYS A 113 -2.65 -41.78 -9.47
CA LYS A 113 -2.61 -42.75 -10.59
C LYS A 113 -4.00 -43.22 -11.02
N GLU A 114 -5.02 -42.98 -10.19
CA GLU A 114 -6.40 -43.38 -10.45
C GLU A 114 -7.35 -42.20 -10.25
N ASP A 115 -8.46 -42.21 -10.98
CA ASP A 115 -9.54 -41.24 -10.81
C ASP A 115 -10.23 -41.47 -9.46
N LEU A 116 -10.50 -40.37 -8.74
CA LEU A 116 -11.31 -40.36 -7.52
C LEU A 116 -12.69 -39.76 -7.82
N ALA A 117 -13.44 -40.44 -8.69
CA ALA A 117 -14.77 -40.01 -9.14
C ALA A 117 -15.92 -40.84 -8.54
N ASP A 118 -15.65 -42.10 -8.21
CA ASP A 118 -16.66 -43.09 -7.81
C ASP A 118 -16.31 -43.74 -6.47
N GLY A 119 -17.30 -44.37 -5.84
CA GLY A 119 -17.12 -45.08 -4.56
C GLY A 119 -17.27 -44.20 -3.31
N ASP A 120 -16.88 -44.77 -2.17
CA ASP A 120 -17.05 -44.14 -0.86
C ASP A 120 -16.03 -43.02 -0.61
N LEU A 121 -14.92 -43.00 -1.37
CA LEU A 121 -13.81 -42.05 -1.25
C LEU A 121 -13.28 -41.98 0.19
N ASP A 122 -13.18 -43.14 0.83
CA ASP A 122 -12.61 -43.28 2.16
C ASP A 122 -11.06 -43.17 2.13
N PRO A 123 -10.39 -43.01 3.29
CA PRO A 123 -8.94 -42.90 3.32
C PRO A 123 -8.20 -44.09 2.68
N ALA A 124 -8.79 -45.29 2.65
CA ALA A 124 -8.15 -46.47 2.07
C ALA A 124 -8.18 -46.41 0.53
N GLN A 125 -9.33 -46.06 -0.06
CA GLN A 125 -9.47 -45.84 -1.49
C GLN A 125 -8.56 -44.71 -1.95
N VAL A 126 -8.57 -43.60 -1.21
CA VAL A 126 -7.75 -42.42 -1.50
C VAL A 126 -6.25 -42.75 -1.44
N ARG A 127 -5.81 -43.45 -0.39
CA ARG A 127 -4.43 -43.95 -0.26
C ARG A 127 -4.04 -44.85 -1.44
N ALA A 128 -4.94 -45.73 -1.87
CA ALA A 128 -4.69 -46.62 -3.00
C ALA A 128 -4.56 -45.87 -4.35
N ALA A 129 -5.28 -44.77 -4.52
CA ALA A 129 -5.27 -43.95 -5.73
C ALA A 129 -4.03 -43.04 -5.87
N VAL A 130 -3.24 -42.86 -4.80
CA VAL A 130 -1.97 -42.14 -4.85
C VAL A 130 -0.91 -42.99 -5.56
N ASP A 131 -0.23 -42.40 -6.53
CA ASP A 131 0.94 -42.98 -7.20
C ASP A 131 2.17 -42.80 -6.31
N TYR A 132 2.46 -41.55 -5.98
CA TYR A 132 3.56 -41.15 -5.11
C TYR A 132 3.26 -39.80 -4.45
N ALA A 133 4.05 -39.48 -3.44
CA ALA A 133 4.09 -38.19 -2.77
C ALA A 133 5.47 -37.54 -2.92
N VAL A 134 5.49 -36.21 -2.83
CA VAL A 134 6.71 -35.38 -2.84
C VAL A 134 6.59 -34.29 -1.78
N ALA A 135 7.74 -33.78 -1.32
CA ALA A 135 7.80 -32.53 -0.57
C ALA A 135 7.36 -31.37 -1.49
N ALA A 136 6.58 -30.43 -0.96
CA ALA A 136 6.10 -29.29 -1.72
C ALA A 136 6.19 -27.99 -0.94
N LEU A 137 6.37 -26.88 -1.66
CA LEU A 137 6.10 -25.53 -1.19
C LEU A 137 4.88 -25.01 -1.93
N GLU A 138 3.83 -24.69 -1.18
CA GLU A 138 2.74 -23.86 -1.70
C GLU A 138 3.09 -22.39 -1.48
N ILE A 139 2.87 -21.58 -2.52
CA ILE A 139 3.04 -20.13 -2.49
C ILE A 139 1.65 -19.54 -2.59
N VAL A 140 1.11 -19.15 -1.44
CA VAL A 140 -0.19 -18.50 -1.32
C VAL A 140 -0.06 -17.01 -1.56
N ASP A 141 -0.99 -16.43 -2.30
CA ASP A 141 -0.92 -15.08 -2.82
C ASP A 141 -2.31 -14.47 -2.98
N SER A 142 -2.92 -14.03 -1.89
CA SER A 142 -4.30 -13.54 -1.95
C SER A 142 -4.41 -12.24 -2.77
N ARG A 143 -5.45 -12.16 -3.61
CA ARG A 143 -5.84 -10.95 -4.35
C ARG A 143 -6.61 -9.96 -3.47
N ILE A 144 -6.93 -10.32 -2.23
CA ILE A 144 -7.61 -9.44 -1.29
C ILE A 144 -6.58 -8.66 -0.48
N ALA A 145 -6.73 -7.33 -0.46
CA ALA A 145 -5.78 -6.42 0.17
C ALA A 145 -5.51 -6.76 1.64
N ASP A 146 -4.24 -6.65 2.03
CA ASP A 146 -3.75 -6.78 3.41
C ASP A 146 -4.07 -8.12 4.09
N TRP A 147 -4.39 -9.16 3.30
CA TRP A 147 -4.90 -10.43 3.80
C TRP A 147 -6.16 -10.28 4.68
N ASP A 148 -6.96 -9.22 4.48
CA ASP A 148 -8.30 -9.12 5.10
C ASP A 148 -9.22 -10.11 4.39
N ILE A 149 -9.16 -11.39 4.80
CA ILE A 149 -9.93 -12.48 4.21
C ILE A 149 -10.87 -13.11 5.24
N SER A 150 -12.09 -13.40 4.80
CA SER A 150 -13.03 -14.32 5.42
C SER A 150 -13.22 -15.54 4.52
N LEU A 151 -14.05 -16.52 4.92
CA LEU A 151 -14.26 -17.74 4.14
C LEU A 151 -14.71 -17.45 2.70
N THR A 152 -15.67 -16.54 2.54
CA THR A 152 -16.22 -16.21 1.22
C THR A 152 -15.18 -15.55 0.33
N ASP A 153 -14.30 -14.72 0.89
CA ASP A 153 -13.23 -14.10 0.12
C ASP A 153 -12.18 -15.12 -0.32
N THR A 154 -11.67 -15.97 0.60
CA THR A 154 -10.64 -16.96 0.24
C THR A 154 -11.17 -17.97 -0.76
N VAL A 155 -12.41 -18.47 -0.59
CA VAL A 155 -13.02 -19.42 -1.52
C VAL A 155 -13.17 -18.79 -2.91
N ALA A 156 -13.75 -17.59 -3.00
CA ALA A 156 -13.91 -16.87 -4.26
C ALA A 156 -12.55 -16.60 -4.92
N ASP A 157 -11.56 -16.28 -4.09
CA ASP A 157 -10.18 -16.04 -4.46
C ASP A 157 -9.35 -17.33 -4.59
N ASN A 158 -9.93 -18.42 -5.10
CA ASN A 158 -9.21 -19.67 -5.38
C ASN A 158 -8.36 -20.21 -4.21
N ALA A 159 -8.89 -20.12 -2.98
CA ALA A 159 -8.20 -20.42 -1.72
C ALA A 159 -6.85 -19.69 -1.55
N SER A 160 -6.75 -18.47 -2.09
CA SER A 160 -5.51 -17.68 -2.16
C SER A 160 -4.35 -18.38 -2.91
N SER A 161 -4.63 -19.35 -3.78
CA SER A 161 -3.57 -20.10 -4.46
C SER A 161 -2.82 -19.22 -5.47
N GLY A 162 -1.47 -19.22 -5.40
CA GLY A 162 -0.58 -18.43 -6.26
C GLY A 162 0.29 -19.28 -7.17
N LEU A 163 1.33 -19.91 -6.62
CA LEU A 163 2.30 -20.78 -7.32
C LEU A 163 2.63 -22.00 -6.44
N PHE A 164 3.34 -23.00 -6.99
CA PHE A 164 3.85 -24.11 -6.20
C PHE A 164 5.16 -24.69 -6.74
N VAL A 165 5.93 -25.31 -5.85
CA VAL A 165 7.18 -26.00 -6.15
C VAL A 165 7.13 -27.41 -5.57
N LEU A 166 7.48 -28.41 -6.37
CA LEU A 166 7.56 -29.81 -6.02
C LEU A 166 9.02 -30.29 -6.01
N ALA A 167 9.39 -31.09 -5.02
CA ALA A 167 10.66 -31.79 -5.02
C ALA A 167 10.68 -32.93 -6.05
N GLU A 168 11.88 -33.30 -6.50
CA GLU A 168 12.07 -34.46 -7.38
C GLU A 168 12.00 -35.79 -6.65
N HIS A 169 12.24 -35.82 -5.34
CA HIS A 169 12.27 -37.05 -4.55
C HIS A 169 10.86 -37.57 -4.31
N ARG A 170 10.55 -38.72 -4.91
CA ARG A 170 9.24 -39.37 -4.86
C ARG A 170 9.27 -40.57 -3.93
N LEU A 171 8.27 -40.67 -3.07
CA LEU A 171 8.01 -41.85 -2.25
C LEU A 171 6.58 -42.33 -2.46
N THR A 172 6.40 -43.63 -2.51
CA THR A 172 5.08 -44.27 -2.40
C THR A 172 4.60 -44.22 -0.95
N LEU A 173 3.30 -44.36 -0.71
CA LEU A 173 2.74 -44.34 0.65
C LEU A 173 3.09 -45.60 1.48
N ASP A 174 3.77 -46.59 0.89
CA ASP A 174 4.31 -47.74 1.62
C ASP A 174 5.71 -47.45 2.22
N GLU A 175 6.37 -46.38 1.77
CA GLU A 175 7.72 -46.00 2.18
C GLU A 175 7.73 -45.01 3.34
N PHE A 176 6.62 -44.31 3.60
CA PHE A 176 6.48 -43.36 4.70
C PHE A 176 5.01 -43.17 5.11
N GLU A 177 4.79 -42.62 6.31
CA GLU A 177 3.47 -42.31 6.82
C GLU A 177 3.24 -40.79 6.80
N PRO A 178 2.31 -40.26 5.96
CA PRO A 178 2.05 -38.82 5.85
C PRO A 178 1.77 -38.15 7.19
N ARG A 179 0.97 -38.79 8.06
CA ARG A 179 0.63 -38.27 9.38
C ARG A 179 1.83 -38.04 10.30
N GLU A 180 2.84 -38.89 10.21
CA GLU A 180 4.03 -38.87 11.08
C GLU A 180 5.17 -38.00 10.52
N THR A 181 5.01 -37.48 9.31
CA THR A 181 6.01 -36.65 8.63
C THR A 181 6.23 -35.35 9.39
N VAL A 182 7.48 -35.08 9.78
CA VAL A 182 7.92 -33.83 10.42
C VAL A 182 8.47 -32.86 9.36
N MET A 183 8.14 -31.58 9.51
CA MET A 183 8.56 -30.49 8.63
C MET A 183 9.30 -29.41 9.42
N ARG A 184 10.38 -28.88 8.83
CA ARG A 184 11.04 -27.63 9.23
C ARG A 184 11.17 -26.71 8.03
N LEU A 185 10.75 -25.45 8.19
CA LEU A 185 10.79 -24.42 7.16
C LEU A 185 11.78 -23.33 7.55
N TYR A 186 12.64 -22.98 6.61
CA TYR A 186 13.68 -21.98 6.75
C TYR A 186 13.45 -20.85 5.75
N ALA A 187 13.63 -19.61 6.20
CA ALA A 187 13.74 -18.43 5.35
C ALA A 187 15.14 -17.85 5.54
N ASP A 188 15.92 -17.75 4.46
CA ASP A 188 17.32 -17.29 4.47
C ASP A 188 18.15 -17.99 5.58
N ASP A 189 18.01 -19.32 5.64
CA ASP A 189 18.63 -20.24 6.59
C ASP A 189 18.20 -20.07 8.07
N VAL A 190 17.22 -19.22 8.36
CA VAL A 190 16.61 -19.09 9.69
C VAL A 190 15.38 -19.99 9.79
N LEU A 191 15.30 -20.83 10.82
CA LEU A 191 14.11 -21.64 11.09
C LEU A 191 12.94 -20.72 11.47
N VAL A 192 11.88 -20.73 10.66
CA VAL A 192 10.73 -19.82 10.80
C VAL A 192 9.41 -20.55 11.04
N SER A 193 9.32 -21.84 10.70
CA SER A 193 8.14 -22.67 10.96
C SER A 193 8.54 -24.13 11.14
N GLU A 194 7.78 -24.86 11.95
CA GLU A 194 7.94 -26.29 12.18
C GLU A 194 6.58 -26.94 12.44
N GLY A 195 6.45 -28.22 12.11
CA GLY A 195 5.21 -28.96 12.33
C GLY A 195 5.26 -30.39 11.81
N ASN A 196 4.10 -31.00 11.60
CA ASN A 196 4.00 -32.37 11.13
C ASN A 196 2.67 -32.65 10.40
N GLY A 197 2.56 -33.82 9.77
CA GLY A 197 1.37 -34.25 9.04
C GLY A 197 0.07 -34.17 9.82
N ALA A 198 0.09 -34.45 11.13
CA ALA A 198 -1.12 -34.37 11.95
C ALA A 198 -1.69 -32.95 12.09
N ALA A 199 -0.91 -31.90 11.77
CA ALA A 199 -1.41 -30.53 11.73
C ALA A 199 -2.44 -30.31 10.60
N CYS A 200 -2.35 -31.09 9.53
CA CYS A 200 -3.25 -31.05 8.38
C CYS A 200 -4.45 -31.99 8.61
N LEU A 201 -5.56 -31.48 9.14
CA LEU A 201 -6.80 -32.24 9.42
C LEU A 201 -6.59 -33.58 10.16
N GLY A 202 -5.58 -33.64 11.03
CA GLY A 202 -5.20 -34.85 11.75
C GLY A 202 -4.43 -35.89 10.92
N ASP A 203 -4.52 -35.81 9.59
CA ASP A 203 -3.80 -36.63 8.60
C ASP A 203 -3.95 -35.99 7.19
N PRO A 204 -2.87 -35.78 6.42
CA PRO A 204 -2.94 -35.32 5.03
C PRO A 204 -3.85 -36.17 4.12
N LEU A 205 -4.01 -37.47 4.39
CA LEU A 205 -4.93 -38.34 3.66
C LEU A 205 -6.40 -38.05 3.98
N ASN A 206 -6.71 -37.55 5.18
CA ASN A 206 -8.07 -37.08 5.49
C ASN A 206 -8.42 -35.84 4.68
N ALA A 207 -7.45 -34.94 4.47
CA ALA A 207 -7.61 -33.77 3.62
C ALA A 207 -7.86 -34.19 2.16
N LEU A 208 -7.04 -35.08 1.62
CA LEU A 208 -7.23 -35.61 0.26
C LEU A 208 -8.61 -36.29 0.11
N ALA A 209 -9.05 -37.07 1.09
CA ALA A 209 -10.37 -37.70 1.07
C ALA A 209 -11.52 -36.68 1.16
N TRP A 210 -11.36 -35.62 1.95
CA TRP A 210 -12.33 -34.51 1.97
C TRP A 210 -12.40 -33.84 0.59
N LEU A 211 -11.26 -33.49 -0.01
CA LEU A 211 -11.22 -32.84 -1.31
C LEU A 211 -11.84 -33.72 -2.40
N ALA A 212 -11.54 -35.03 -2.42
CA ALA A 212 -12.10 -35.95 -3.40
C ALA A 212 -13.65 -35.98 -3.37
N ARG A 213 -14.25 -35.97 -2.18
CA ARG A 213 -15.72 -35.89 -2.02
C ARG A 213 -16.25 -34.54 -2.47
N THR A 214 -15.68 -33.45 -1.98
CA THR A 214 -16.11 -32.07 -2.33
C THR A 214 -16.03 -31.83 -3.84
N ALA A 215 -14.92 -32.24 -4.46
CA ALA A 215 -14.67 -32.22 -5.89
C ALA A 215 -15.78 -32.89 -6.71
N ARG A 216 -16.09 -34.14 -6.35
CA ARG A 216 -17.13 -34.95 -7.00
C ARG A 216 -18.50 -34.31 -6.83
N ASP A 217 -18.83 -33.85 -5.62
CA ASP A 217 -20.14 -33.29 -5.30
C ASP A 217 -20.37 -31.94 -6.02
N LEU A 218 -19.30 -31.21 -6.33
CA LEU A 218 -19.32 -30.01 -7.18
C LEU A 218 -19.29 -30.33 -8.70
N GLY A 219 -19.26 -31.60 -9.08
CA GLY A 219 -19.34 -32.06 -10.46
C GLY A 219 -18.01 -32.10 -11.23
N ASP A 220 -16.88 -31.90 -10.56
CA ASP A 220 -15.54 -31.94 -11.16
C ASP A 220 -14.61 -32.82 -10.31
N PRO A 221 -14.72 -34.16 -10.43
CA PRO A 221 -13.94 -35.10 -9.60
C PRO A 221 -12.44 -35.09 -9.95
N LEU A 222 -11.61 -35.47 -8.97
CA LEU A 222 -10.15 -35.57 -9.16
C LEU A 222 -9.79 -36.69 -10.14
N ARG A 223 -8.80 -36.43 -11.00
CA ARG A 223 -8.39 -37.33 -12.09
C ARG A 223 -6.98 -37.86 -11.89
N ALA A 224 -6.71 -39.04 -12.44
CA ALA A 224 -5.36 -39.58 -12.54
C ALA A 224 -4.41 -38.56 -13.20
N GLY A 225 -3.19 -38.47 -12.68
CA GLY A 225 -2.16 -37.51 -13.07
C GLY A 225 -2.24 -36.16 -12.36
N GLN A 226 -3.33 -35.84 -11.67
CA GLN A 226 -3.45 -34.57 -10.95
C GLN A 226 -2.60 -34.53 -9.68
N VAL A 227 -2.07 -33.34 -9.39
CA VAL A 227 -1.36 -33.00 -8.15
C VAL A 227 -2.37 -32.51 -7.11
N VAL A 228 -2.25 -32.98 -5.88
CA VAL A 228 -3.01 -32.46 -4.74
C VAL A 228 -2.06 -31.97 -3.66
N LEU A 229 -2.08 -30.66 -3.38
CA LEU A 229 -1.42 -30.06 -2.23
C LEU A 229 -2.31 -30.27 -1.01
N SER A 230 -1.83 -31.07 -0.04
CA SER A 230 -2.69 -31.64 1.00
C SER A 230 -3.14 -30.64 2.06
N GLY A 231 -2.44 -29.52 2.20
CA GLY A 231 -2.57 -28.56 3.28
C GLY A 231 -1.31 -28.45 4.14
N ALA A 232 -1.18 -27.31 4.80
CA ALA A 232 0.01 -26.91 5.54
C ALA A 232 0.39 -27.85 6.69
N LEU A 233 1.67 -28.23 6.75
CA LEU A 233 2.25 -28.99 7.86
C LEU A 233 2.59 -28.12 9.08
N GLY A 234 2.60 -26.80 8.91
CA GLY A 234 2.88 -25.80 9.95
C GLY A 234 2.48 -24.39 9.48
N PRO A 235 2.64 -23.35 10.30
CA PRO A 235 2.28 -21.99 9.92
C PRO A 235 2.99 -21.50 8.65
N MET A 236 2.25 -20.84 7.75
CA MET A 236 2.80 -20.13 6.60
C MET A 236 3.64 -18.92 7.03
N VAL A 237 4.61 -18.54 6.21
CA VAL A 237 5.55 -17.44 6.47
C VAL A 237 5.60 -16.46 5.30
N PRO A 238 5.80 -15.15 5.52
CA PRO A 238 6.02 -14.20 4.43
C PRO A 238 7.18 -14.62 3.52
N ALA A 239 7.02 -14.46 2.22
CA ALA A 239 8.04 -14.79 1.23
C ALA A 239 8.24 -13.62 0.24
N PRO A 240 8.76 -12.47 0.71
CA PRO A 240 8.99 -11.31 -0.15
C PRO A 240 10.02 -11.60 -1.25
N PRO A 241 10.09 -10.77 -2.31
CA PRO A 241 11.10 -10.92 -3.35
C PRO A 241 12.51 -11.01 -2.79
N GLY A 242 13.36 -11.84 -3.41
CA GLY A 242 14.75 -12.09 -2.98
C GLY A 242 14.90 -13.08 -1.81
N THR A 243 13.82 -13.51 -1.15
CA THR A 243 13.89 -14.49 -0.06
C THR A 243 14.12 -15.91 -0.59
N ARG A 244 14.95 -16.68 0.11
CA ARG A 244 15.09 -18.13 -0.12
C ARG A 244 14.29 -18.90 0.93
N ILE A 245 13.28 -19.64 0.47
CA ILE A 245 12.49 -20.55 1.30
C ILE A 245 12.98 -21.99 1.08
N ARG A 246 13.25 -22.70 2.17
CA ARG A 246 13.72 -24.10 2.15
C ARG A 246 12.96 -24.91 3.19
N ALA A 247 12.36 -26.02 2.78
CA ALA A 247 11.69 -26.94 3.70
C ALA A 247 12.39 -28.30 3.71
N GLU A 248 12.62 -28.82 4.92
CA GLU A 248 13.05 -30.19 5.17
C GLU A 248 11.84 -31.00 5.65
N ILE A 249 11.42 -32.01 4.88
CA ILE A 249 10.21 -32.80 5.14
C ILE A 249 10.59 -34.27 5.30
N SER A 250 11.14 -34.62 6.47
CA SER A 250 11.49 -36.00 6.87
C SER A 250 12.04 -36.87 5.72
N SER A 251 11.40 -38.00 5.42
CA SER A 251 11.80 -38.91 4.34
C SER A 251 11.54 -38.38 2.94
N LEU A 252 10.64 -37.40 2.77
CA LEU A 252 10.37 -36.76 1.47
C LEU A 252 11.50 -35.82 1.02
N GLY A 253 12.47 -35.56 1.89
CA GLY A 253 13.68 -34.81 1.55
C GLY A 253 13.49 -33.30 1.67
N GLU A 254 14.17 -32.57 0.79
CA GLU A 254 14.20 -31.10 0.80
C GLU A 254 13.52 -30.54 -0.45
N VAL A 255 12.81 -29.42 -0.27
CA VAL A 255 12.31 -28.57 -1.34
C VAL A 255 12.75 -27.13 -1.09
N THR A 256 13.19 -26.44 -2.13
CA THR A 256 13.65 -25.05 -2.05
C THR A 256 13.00 -24.21 -3.14
N ALA A 257 12.60 -23.00 -2.78
CA ALA A 257 12.19 -21.94 -3.68
C ALA A 257 13.06 -20.69 -3.39
N ALA A 258 13.83 -20.24 -4.38
CA ALA A 258 14.45 -18.93 -4.34
C ALA A 258 13.50 -17.96 -5.04
N PHE A 259 12.97 -16.99 -4.33
CA PHE A 259 12.14 -15.96 -4.93
C PHE A 259 13.06 -15.01 -5.69
N SER A 260 12.75 -14.77 -6.96
CA SER A 260 13.48 -13.80 -7.74
C SER A 260 13.49 -12.51 -6.95
N GLU A 261 14.61 -11.78 -7.00
CA GLU A 261 14.55 -10.36 -6.70
C GLU A 261 13.37 -9.78 -7.48
N GLU A 262 12.72 -8.75 -6.93
CA GLU A 262 11.64 -8.11 -7.67
C GLU A 262 12.22 -7.71 -9.02
N GLU A 263 11.87 -8.42 -10.09
CA GLU A 263 12.13 -7.96 -11.44
C GLU A 263 11.34 -6.67 -11.47
N GLY A 264 12.05 -5.54 -11.31
CA GLY A 264 11.49 -4.23 -11.53
C GLY A 264 10.89 -4.30 -12.92
N ARG A 265 9.56 -4.53 -12.95
CA ARG A 265 8.66 -4.64 -14.08
C ARG A 265 9.39 -4.14 -15.30
N MET A 266 9.98 -5.06 -16.07
CA MET A 266 10.98 -4.81 -17.11
C MET A 266 11.15 -3.32 -17.35
N THR A 267 12.12 -2.71 -16.68
CA THR A 267 12.53 -1.37 -17.05
C THR A 267 12.70 -1.39 -18.57
N SER A 268 11.79 -0.71 -19.26
CA SER A 268 12.24 0.20 -20.30
C SER A 268 13.52 0.82 -19.74
N PRO A 269 14.64 0.65 -20.46
CA PRO A 269 15.99 0.47 -19.92
C PRO A 269 16.22 1.13 -18.56
N LYS A 270 16.59 0.37 -17.51
CA LYS A 270 16.99 0.83 -16.16
C LYS A 270 16.72 2.33 -15.95
N THR A 271 15.55 2.69 -15.44
CA THR A 271 15.47 3.97 -14.71
C THR A 271 15.92 3.66 -13.30
N SER A 272 17.19 3.93 -13.01
CA SER A 272 17.72 3.98 -11.64
C SER A 272 16.71 4.71 -10.75
N LYS A 273 16.44 4.20 -9.54
CA LYS A 273 15.68 4.98 -8.55
C LYS A 273 16.33 6.36 -8.46
N THR A 274 15.50 7.39 -8.47
CA THR A 274 15.99 8.75 -8.38
C THR A 274 16.59 8.94 -6.98
N LYS A 275 17.90 9.18 -6.92
CA LYS A 275 18.59 9.39 -5.65
C LYS A 275 18.21 10.74 -5.07
N VAL A 276 17.87 10.75 -3.79
CA VAL A 276 17.42 11.95 -3.08
C VAL A 276 18.27 12.21 -1.84
N ALA A 277 18.45 13.49 -1.51
CA ALA A 277 18.99 13.91 -0.21
C ALA A 277 17.94 14.62 0.63
N ILE A 278 18.08 14.52 1.95
CA ILE A 278 17.24 15.23 2.91
C ILE A 278 18.13 16.13 3.75
N ILE A 279 17.93 17.45 3.67
CA ILE A 279 18.58 18.44 4.52
C ILE A 279 17.65 18.79 5.67
N GLY A 280 18.11 18.55 6.91
CA GLY A 280 17.34 18.79 8.13
C GLY A 280 16.96 17.48 8.83
N SER A 281 17.83 17.01 9.71
CA SER A 281 17.66 15.76 10.49
C SER A 281 16.72 15.89 11.71
N GLY A 282 15.74 16.80 11.64
CA GLY A 282 14.71 16.97 12.67
C GLY A 282 13.54 15.99 12.49
N ASN A 283 12.40 16.28 13.13
CA ASN A 283 11.23 15.40 13.07
C ASN A 283 10.71 15.20 11.62
N ILE A 284 10.61 16.28 10.83
CA ILE A 284 10.11 16.24 9.45
C ILE A 284 11.05 15.42 8.56
N GLY A 285 12.34 15.74 8.54
CA GLY A 285 13.29 15.02 7.69
C GLY A 285 13.44 13.55 8.06
N THR A 286 13.43 13.22 9.36
CA THR A 286 13.53 11.82 9.81
C THR A 286 12.28 11.02 9.45
N ASP A 287 11.09 11.60 9.59
CA ASP A 287 9.83 10.99 9.18
C ASP A 287 9.77 10.78 7.66
N LEU A 288 10.19 11.77 6.88
CA LEU A 288 10.30 11.69 5.42
C LEU A 288 11.27 10.59 4.98
N MET A 289 12.45 10.50 5.60
CA MET A 289 13.42 9.44 5.32
C MET A 289 12.80 8.06 5.52
N ILE A 290 12.10 7.84 6.64
CA ILE A 290 11.47 6.55 6.92
C ILE A 290 10.38 6.25 5.90
N LYS A 291 9.59 7.26 5.48
CA LYS A 291 8.59 7.10 4.43
C LYS A 291 9.21 6.69 3.09
N ILE A 292 10.26 7.39 2.64
CA ILE A 292 10.93 7.04 1.38
C ILE A 292 11.48 5.61 1.45
N LEU A 293 12.19 5.25 2.52
CA LEU A 293 12.77 3.91 2.69
C LEU A 293 11.73 2.78 2.72
N ARG A 294 10.52 3.04 3.22
CA ARG A 294 9.49 2.01 3.40
C ARG A 294 8.46 1.95 2.29
N LEU A 295 8.18 3.10 1.66
CA LEU A 295 7.00 3.25 0.79
C LEU A 295 7.37 3.54 -0.67
N SER A 296 8.57 4.07 -0.96
CA SER A 296 8.88 4.53 -2.31
C SER A 296 9.57 3.46 -3.16
N ASP A 297 8.94 3.14 -4.28
CA ASP A 297 9.49 2.32 -5.36
C ASP A 297 10.36 3.15 -6.33
N THR A 298 10.13 4.46 -6.42
CA THR A 298 10.83 5.35 -7.37
C THR A 298 12.02 6.13 -6.78
N LEU A 299 12.10 6.29 -5.46
CA LEU A 299 13.12 7.13 -4.81
C LEU A 299 14.08 6.30 -3.94
N GLU A 300 15.32 6.75 -3.83
CA GLU A 300 16.34 6.15 -2.96
C GLU A 300 17.02 7.24 -2.11
N VAL A 301 17.02 7.09 -0.77
CA VAL A 301 17.69 8.07 0.10
C VAL A 301 19.20 7.89 0.04
N ALA A 302 19.88 8.80 -0.65
CA ALA A 302 21.33 8.81 -0.80
C ALA A 302 22.06 9.55 0.33
N ALA A 303 21.41 10.52 0.99
CA ALA A 303 22.01 11.24 2.11
C ALA A 303 20.98 11.82 3.08
N MET A 304 21.28 11.74 4.37
CA MET A 304 20.66 12.54 5.42
C MET A 304 21.66 13.57 5.95
N VAL A 305 21.27 14.84 5.93
CA VAL A 305 22.17 15.98 6.16
C VAL A 305 21.68 16.78 7.36
N GLY A 306 22.57 17.02 8.32
CA GLY A 306 22.32 17.83 9.50
C GLY A 306 23.46 18.82 9.77
N ILE A 307 23.35 19.55 10.88
CA ILE A 307 24.38 20.48 11.37
C ILE A 307 24.83 20.17 12.81
N ASP A 308 24.12 19.24 13.47
CA ASP A 308 24.39 18.81 14.84
C ASP A 308 24.80 17.33 14.79
N PRO A 309 26.07 16.98 15.10
CA PRO A 309 26.53 15.60 15.09
C PRO A 309 25.78 14.70 16.08
N GLU A 310 25.15 15.28 17.12
CA GLU A 310 24.39 14.55 18.14
C GLU A 310 22.89 14.41 17.80
N SER A 311 22.49 14.80 16.58
CA SER A 311 21.09 14.71 16.13
C SER A 311 20.58 13.26 16.09
N ASP A 312 19.43 13.00 16.75
CA ASP A 312 18.75 11.69 16.71
C ASP A 312 18.44 11.24 15.27
N GLY A 313 18.05 12.17 14.39
CA GLY A 313 17.78 11.88 12.98
C GLY A 313 19.02 11.37 12.23
N LEU A 314 20.20 11.94 12.49
CA LEU A 314 21.46 11.44 11.92
C LEU A 314 21.83 10.07 12.49
N ALA A 315 21.70 9.88 13.81
CA ALA A 315 21.95 8.59 14.45
C ALA A 315 21.01 7.49 13.90
N ARG A 316 19.75 7.84 13.61
CA ARG A 316 18.77 6.92 13.02
C ARG A 316 19.07 6.61 11.56
N ALA A 317 19.45 7.60 10.76
CA ALA A 317 19.89 7.41 9.37
C ALA A 317 21.09 6.45 9.30
N ALA A 318 22.09 6.64 10.17
CA ALA A 318 23.25 5.76 10.26
C ALA A 318 22.86 4.31 10.62
N ARG A 319 21.93 4.10 11.58
CA ARG A 319 21.40 2.76 11.91
C ARG A 319 20.70 2.09 10.73
N LEU A 320 20.08 2.88 9.85
CA LEU A 320 19.42 2.42 8.63
C LEU A 320 20.36 2.37 7.42
N LYS A 321 21.68 2.54 7.64
CA LYS A 321 22.73 2.55 6.61
C LYS A 321 22.57 3.63 5.54
N VAL A 322 21.85 4.71 5.84
CA VAL A 322 21.79 5.91 4.99
C VAL A 322 23.05 6.74 5.25
N PRO A 323 23.80 7.17 4.22
CA PRO A 323 24.94 8.07 4.38
C PRO A 323 24.55 9.37 5.10
N THR A 324 25.42 9.84 6.00
CA THR A 324 25.15 11.03 6.81
C THR A 324 26.28 12.04 6.78
N THR A 325 25.94 13.33 6.96
CA THR A 325 26.90 14.39 7.27
C THR A 325 26.29 15.38 8.26
N HIS A 326 27.14 15.95 9.11
CA HIS A 326 26.78 17.02 10.05
C HIS A 326 27.40 18.38 9.65
N GLU A 327 27.98 18.48 8.45
CA GLU A 327 28.62 19.70 7.94
C GLU A 327 27.65 20.53 7.06
N GLY A 328 26.34 20.29 7.18
CA GLY A 328 25.31 20.98 6.41
C GLY A 328 25.39 20.75 4.90
N VAL A 329 24.86 21.70 4.13
CA VAL A 329 24.81 21.61 2.65
C VAL A 329 26.20 21.51 2.01
N GLU A 330 27.22 22.12 2.61
CA GLU A 330 28.60 22.01 2.12
C GLU A 330 29.13 20.57 2.28
N GLY A 331 28.80 19.92 3.40
CA GLY A 331 29.09 18.50 3.61
C GLY A 331 28.38 17.60 2.61
N LEU A 332 27.14 17.93 2.22
CA LEU A 332 26.41 17.22 1.18
C LEU A 332 27.11 17.32 -0.17
N ILE A 333 27.51 18.54 -0.56
CA ILE A 333 28.22 18.80 -1.84
C ILE A 333 29.56 18.06 -1.89
N ALA A 334 30.23 17.88 -0.75
CA ALA A 334 31.51 17.19 -0.65
C ALA A 334 31.41 15.64 -0.68
N MET A 335 30.20 15.06 -0.67
CA MET A 335 30.03 13.60 -0.70
C MET A 335 30.41 13.00 -2.06
N GLU A 336 31.03 11.81 -2.03
CA GLU A 336 31.52 11.09 -3.22
C GLU A 336 30.43 10.84 -4.29
N HIS A 337 29.17 10.71 -3.88
CA HIS A 337 28.03 10.43 -4.77
C HIS A 337 27.05 11.60 -4.86
N PHE A 338 27.49 12.84 -4.60
CA PHE A 338 26.62 14.02 -4.68
C PHE A 338 26.06 14.25 -6.10
N ASP A 339 26.85 13.96 -7.14
CA ASP A 339 26.43 14.17 -8.52
C ASP A 339 25.24 13.29 -8.92
N ASP A 340 25.12 12.10 -8.32
CA ASP A 340 24.02 11.16 -8.60
C ASP A 340 22.68 11.60 -7.98
N ILE A 341 22.69 12.52 -7.01
CA ILE A 341 21.46 13.00 -6.34
C ILE A 341 20.72 13.93 -7.29
N GLU A 342 19.45 13.69 -7.57
CA GLU A 342 18.66 14.56 -8.45
C GLU A 342 17.73 15.49 -7.68
N ILE A 343 17.17 15.02 -6.56
CA ILE A 343 16.18 15.74 -5.77
C ILE A 343 16.72 15.96 -4.36
N VAL A 344 16.57 17.18 -3.83
CA VAL A 344 16.91 17.53 -2.45
C VAL A 344 15.67 18.04 -1.74
N PHE A 345 15.28 17.34 -0.68
CA PHE A 345 14.26 17.80 0.25
C PHE A 345 14.89 18.71 1.29
N ASP A 346 14.31 19.88 1.51
CA ASP A 346 14.75 20.80 2.56
C ASP A 346 13.70 20.88 3.68
N ALA A 347 14.05 20.30 4.82
CA ALA A 347 13.25 20.26 6.04
C ALA A 347 13.93 21.04 7.18
N THR A 348 14.64 22.14 6.85
CA THR A 348 15.34 22.98 7.82
C THR A 348 14.48 24.14 8.34
N SER A 349 14.70 25.35 7.84
CA SER A 349 13.99 26.59 8.17
C SER A 349 14.01 27.52 6.96
N ALA A 350 13.10 28.50 6.90
CA ALA A 350 12.98 29.36 5.73
C ALA A 350 14.29 30.08 5.35
N LYS A 351 14.99 30.63 6.35
CA LYS A 351 16.29 31.28 6.16
C LYS A 351 17.38 30.31 5.69
N ALA A 352 17.37 29.08 6.20
CA ALA A 352 18.34 28.05 5.80
C ALA A 352 18.06 27.57 4.38
N HIS A 353 16.79 27.42 3.98
CA HIS A 353 16.42 27.05 2.63
C HIS A 353 16.92 28.05 1.58
N LEU A 354 16.78 29.36 1.84
CA LEU A 354 17.37 30.40 0.98
C LEU A 354 18.88 30.22 0.78
N ALA A 355 19.61 29.90 1.84
CA ALA A 355 21.05 29.66 1.76
C ALA A 355 21.37 28.35 1.03
N ASN A 356 20.65 27.26 1.32
CA ASN A 356 20.82 25.95 0.70
C ASN A 356 20.52 26.02 -0.80
N ALA A 357 19.41 26.65 -1.19
CA ALA A 357 19.02 26.83 -2.58
C ALA A 357 20.09 27.61 -3.37
N HIS A 358 20.63 28.68 -2.79
CA HIS A 358 21.74 29.42 -3.41
C HIS A 358 23.00 28.55 -3.59
N ARG A 359 23.32 27.67 -2.63
CA ARG A 359 24.48 26.77 -2.71
C ARG A 359 24.28 25.62 -3.70
N LEU A 360 23.05 25.14 -3.84
CA LEU A 360 22.71 24.02 -4.73
C LEU A 360 22.42 24.45 -6.17
N ALA A 361 22.09 25.73 -6.40
CA ALA A 361 21.77 26.28 -7.73
C ALA A 361 22.81 25.95 -8.84
N PRO A 362 24.14 25.99 -8.59
CA PRO A 362 25.13 25.64 -9.62
C PRO A 362 25.09 24.18 -10.07
N PHE A 363 24.44 23.30 -9.32
CA PHE A 363 24.45 21.85 -9.53
C PHE A 363 23.15 21.31 -10.15
N GLY A 364 22.18 22.19 -10.47
CA GLY A 364 20.95 21.80 -11.18
C GLY A 364 20.07 20.80 -10.43
N LYS A 365 20.15 20.77 -9.10
CA LYS A 365 19.35 19.86 -8.25
C LYS A 365 17.93 20.39 -8.15
N ARG A 366 16.93 19.50 -8.23
CA ARG A 366 15.53 19.86 -7.96
C ARG A 366 15.29 19.94 -6.46
N LEU A 367 14.68 21.03 -6.02
CA LEU A 367 14.44 21.29 -4.61
C LEU A 367 12.96 21.11 -4.28
N ILE A 368 12.69 20.37 -3.20
CA ILE A 368 11.37 20.31 -2.59
C ILE A 368 11.50 20.93 -1.21
N ASP A 369 10.93 22.13 -1.07
CA ASP A 369 11.00 22.96 0.12
C ASP A 369 9.82 22.63 1.05
N LEU A 370 10.11 22.01 2.20
CA LEU A 370 9.14 21.75 3.26
C LEU A 370 9.10 22.89 4.30
N THR A 371 9.82 23.98 4.05
CA THR A 371 9.86 25.18 4.89
C THR A 371 8.92 26.25 4.32
N PRO A 372 8.60 27.30 5.09
CA PRO A 372 7.78 28.41 4.58
C PRO A 372 8.60 29.46 3.80
N ALA A 373 9.76 29.11 3.21
CA ALA A 373 10.57 30.09 2.46
C ALA A 373 9.89 30.58 1.18
N ALA A 374 9.09 29.71 0.54
CA ALA A 374 8.25 30.05 -0.61
C ALA A 374 9.01 30.72 -1.78
N ILE A 375 10.21 30.21 -2.10
CA ILE A 375 11.01 30.71 -3.24
C ILE A 375 10.44 30.21 -4.57
N GLY A 376 10.00 28.96 -4.59
CA GLY A 376 9.33 28.32 -5.72
C GLY A 376 7.80 28.37 -5.62
N PRO A 377 7.08 27.97 -6.68
CA PRO A 377 5.63 27.89 -6.66
C PRO A 377 5.11 26.96 -5.56
N PHE A 378 3.91 27.28 -5.05
CA PHE A 378 3.19 26.46 -4.10
C PHE A 378 2.60 25.22 -4.78
N VAL A 379 2.89 24.05 -4.21
CA VAL A 379 2.40 22.76 -4.71
C VAL A 379 1.53 22.09 -3.67
N VAL A 380 0.30 21.75 -4.06
CA VAL A 380 -0.59 20.85 -3.33
C VAL A 380 -0.94 19.70 -4.27
N PRO A 381 -0.45 18.47 -4.01
CA PRO A 381 -0.45 17.38 -5.00
C PRO A 381 -1.76 17.14 -5.75
N PRO A 382 -2.93 17.05 -5.10
CA PRO A 382 -4.19 16.79 -5.81
C PRO A 382 -4.76 18.03 -6.53
N VAL A 383 -4.14 19.21 -6.42
CA VAL A 383 -4.67 20.45 -6.99
C VAL A 383 -3.88 20.87 -8.23
N ASN A 384 -2.56 21.04 -8.11
CA ASN A 384 -1.76 21.72 -9.14
C ASN A 384 -0.37 21.12 -9.41
N LEU A 385 -0.08 19.90 -8.94
CA LEU A 385 1.25 19.29 -9.15
C LEU A 385 1.60 19.12 -10.64
N ASP A 386 0.66 18.63 -11.45
CA ASP A 386 0.91 18.35 -12.87
C ASP A 386 1.29 19.63 -13.64
N GLU A 387 0.66 20.77 -13.32
CA GLU A 387 0.99 22.09 -13.90
C GLU A 387 2.46 22.47 -13.66
N HIS A 388 2.97 22.27 -12.44
CA HIS A 388 4.34 22.64 -12.10
C HIS A 388 5.39 21.65 -12.63
N LEU A 389 4.98 20.38 -12.84
CA LEU A 389 5.81 19.40 -13.54
C LEU A 389 5.99 19.79 -15.01
N GLU A 390 4.90 20.18 -15.68
CA GLU A 390 4.93 20.65 -17.07
C GLU A 390 5.70 21.97 -17.23
N ALA A 391 5.60 22.88 -16.26
CA ALA A 391 6.36 24.13 -16.24
C ALA A 391 7.87 23.93 -16.00
N GLY A 392 8.29 22.75 -15.55
CA GLY A 392 9.70 22.42 -15.30
C GLY A 392 10.30 23.20 -14.13
N ALA A 393 9.53 23.47 -13.08
CA ALA A 393 10.02 24.25 -11.94
C ALA A 393 11.09 23.47 -11.12
N ASP A 394 12.27 24.09 -10.94
CA ASP A 394 13.41 23.48 -10.25
C ASP A 394 13.34 23.57 -8.71
N ASN A 395 12.43 24.37 -8.17
CA ASN A 395 12.19 24.50 -6.74
C ASN A 395 10.68 24.54 -6.51
N LEU A 396 10.15 23.63 -5.70
CA LEU A 396 8.73 23.52 -5.38
C LEU A 396 8.54 23.69 -3.88
N ASN A 397 7.60 24.55 -3.48
CA ASN A 397 7.29 24.79 -2.08
C ASN A 397 6.04 24.02 -1.65
N MET A 398 6.17 23.24 -0.56
CA MET A 398 5.10 22.41 -0.02
C MET A 398 4.14 23.17 0.91
N VAL A 399 4.17 24.50 0.89
CA VAL A 399 3.33 25.39 1.71
C VAL A 399 3.58 25.12 3.20
N THR A 400 2.59 24.58 3.90
CA THR A 400 2.61 24.28 5.33
C THR A 400 1.74 23.04 5.57
N CYS A 401 1.85 22.44 6.75
CA CYS A 401 1.02 21.29 7.09
C CYS A 401 -0.47 21.64 7.11
N GLY A 402 -0.84 22.84 7.57
CA GLY A 402 -2.20 23.35 7.48
C GLY A 402 -2.63 23.55 6.03
N GLY A 403 -1.76 24.10 5.19
CA GLY A 403 -2.03 24.26 3.75
C GLY A 403 -2.29 22.93 3.06
N GLN A 404 -1.42 21.94 3.22
CA GLN A 404 -1.60 20.61 2.63
C GLN A 404 -2.88 19.91 3.10
N ALA A 405 -3.30 20.15 4.35
CA ALA A 405 -4.54 19.60 4.87
C ALA A 405 -5.79 20.35 4.39
N THR A 406 -5.72 21.64 4.10
CA THR A 406 -6.94 22.48 3.97
C THR A 406 -7.16 23.07 2.58
N ILE A 407 -6.10 23.39 1.85
CA ILE A 407 -6.18 23.91 0.48
C ILE A 407 -6.92 22.95 -0.47
N PRO A 408 -6.76 21.62 -0.38
CA PRO A 408 -7.58 20.71 -1.19
C PRO A 408 -9.08 20.95 -1.01
N MET A 409 -9.55 21.24 0.21
CA MET A 409 -10.97 21.50 0.47
C MET A 409 -11.42 22.84 -0.12
N VAL A 410 -10.57 23.88 -0.06
CA VAL A 410 -10.85 25.17 -0.70
C VAL A 410 -10.95 24.98 -2.22
N ALA A 411 -10.00 24.25 -2.82
CA ALA A 411 -9.98 23.94 -4.25
C ALA A 411 -11.21 23.12 -4.68
N ALA A 412 -11.64 22.16 -3.86
CA ALA A 412 -12.83 21.36 -4.13
C ALA A 412 -14.11 22.21 -4.15
N ILE A 413 -14.21 23.21 -3.28
CA ILE A 413 -15.35 24.15 -3.26
C ILE A 413 -15.24 25.13 -4.45
N SER A 414 -14.05 25.67 -4.72
CA SER A 414 -13.82 26.63 -5.81
C SER A 414 -14.01 26.03 -7.20
N ALA A 415 -13.84 24.72 -7.35
CA ALA A 415 -14.18 23.98 -8.57
C ALA A 415 -15.69 23.96 -8.88
N VAL A 416 -16.55 24.22 -7.89
CA VAL A 416 -18.02 24.21 -8.05
C VAL A 416 -18.61 25.62 -8.08
N THR A 417 -18.06 26.54 -7.28
CA THR A 417 -18.58 27.91 -7.14
C THR A 417 -17.46 28.89 -6.79
N ASP A 418 -17.64 30.17 -7.12
CA ASP A 418 -16.72 31.22 -6.67
C ASP A 418 -16.61 31.26 -5.14
N VAL A 419 -15.37 31.28 -4.64
CA VAL A 419 -15.06 31.41 -3.20
C VAL A 419 -14.52 32.81 -2.93
N HIS A 420 -15.32 33.67 -2.31
CA HIS A 420 -14.95 35.07 -2.07
C HIS A 420 -14.00 35.27 -0.89
N TYR A 421 -14.06 34.35 0.08
CA TYR A 421 -13.17 34.32 1.23
C TYR A 421 -13.05 32.89 1.75
N ALA A 422 -11.84 32.46 2.06
CA ALA A 422 -11.58 31.19 2.72
C ALA A 422 -10.70 31.38 3.95
N GLU A 423 -11.10 30.76 5.06
CA GLU A 423 -10.35 30.76 6.32
C GLU A 423 -10.11 29.34 6.79
N ILE A 424 -8.89 29.07 7.25
CA ILE A 424 -8.53 27.79 7.82
C ILE A 424 -8.07 27.94 9.27
N VAL A 425 -8.36 26.94 10.09
CA VAL A 425 -7.92 26.86 11.48
C VAL A 425 -7.27 25.50 11.72
N ALA A 426 -5.94 25.48 11.77
CA ALA A 426 -5.15 24.29 12.06
C ALA A 426 -4.89 24.17 13.57
N SER A 427 -5.37 23.10 14.20
CA SER A 427 -5.16 22.81 15.62
C SER A 427 -4.29 21.57 15.77
N ILE A 428 -3.10 21.73 16.35
CA ILE A 428 -2.11 20.66 16.49
C ILE A 428 -1.65 20.48 17.93
N ALA A 429 -1.18 19.28 18.26
CA ALA A 429 -0.55 19.00 19.55
C ALA A 429 0.72 19.85 19.73
N SER A 430 0.87 20.46 20.90
CA SER A 430 2.09 21.22 21.24
C SER A 430 3.36 20.38 21.11
N LYS A 431 3.27 19.06 21.35
CA LYS A 431 4.37 18.10 21.21
C LYS A 431 4.78 17.82 19.77
N SER A 432 3.90 18.00 18.79
CA SER A 432 4.26 17.84 17.36
C SER A 432 4.83 19.12 16.75
N ALA A 433 4.72 20.27 17.41
CA ALA A 433 5.33 21.53 16.99
C ALA A 433 6.75 21.69 17.56
N GLY A 434 7.75 21.38 16.74
CA GLY A 434 9.17 21.55 17.06
C GLY A 434 9.62 23.03 17.12
N PRO A 435 10.87 23.31 17.52
CA PRO A 435 11.40 24.67 17.61
C PRO A 435 11.31 25.46 16.30
N GLY A 436 11.54 24.81 15.16
CA GLY A 436 11.42 25.42 13.83
C GLY A 436 10.01 25.96 13.55
N THR A 437 8.97 25.15 13.77
CA THR A 437 7.57 25.58 13.61
C THR A 437 7.23 26.77 14.52
N ARG A 438 7.72 26.74 15.76
CA ARG A 438 7.44 27.81 16.76
C ARG A 438 8.11 29.13 16.42
N ALA A 439 9.28 29.08 15.78
CA ALA A 439 10.03 30.27 15.39
C ALA A 439 9.50 30.94 14.12
N ASN A 440 8.67 30.24 13.32
CA ASN A 440 8.16 30.72 12.03
C ASN A 440 6.62 30.69 11.97
N ILE A 441 5.95 31.09 13.07
CA ILE A 441 4.49 31.00 13.18
C ILE A 441 3.78 32.04 12.31
N ASP A 442 4.39 33.21 12.13
CA ASP A 442 3.86 34.28 11.29
C ASP A 442 3.94 33.84 9.82
N GLU A 443 5.10 33.33 9.39
CA GLU A 443 5.30 32.80 8.04
C GLU A 443 4.34 31.64 7.73
N PHE A 444 4.01 30.80 8.72
CA PHE A 444 2.96 29.80 8.55
C PHE A 444 1.63 30.46 8.15
N THR A 445 1.20 31.51 8.87
CA THR A 445 -0.08 32.17 8.58
C THR A 445 -0.07 32.89 7.24
N GLU A 446 1.00 33.60 6.91
CA GLU A 446 1.13 34.38 5.68
C GLU A 446 1.21 33.46 4.46
N THR A 447 2.12 32.46 4.48
CA THR A 447 2.31 31.50 3.39
C THR A 447 1.04 30.70 3.12
N THR A 448 0.38 30.22 4.18
CA THR A 448 -0.85 29.44 4.02
C THR A 448 -1.99 30.31 3.49
N SER A 449 -2.10 31.57 3.94
CA SER A 449 -3.12 32.50 3.43
C SER A 449 -2.94 32.78 1.94
N HIS A 450 -1.71 33.04 1.49
CA HIS A 450 -1.41 33.24 0.07
C HIS A 450 -1.64 31.96 -0.76
N ALA A 451 -1.35 30.78 -0.23
CA ALA A 451 -1.58 29.53 -0.95
C ALA A 451 -3.07 29.16 -1.02
N ILE A 452 -3.89 29.54 -0.03
CA ILE A 452 -5.35 29.45 -0.10
C ILE A 452 -5.88 30.26 -1.29
N GLU A 453 -5.29 31.43 -1.56
CA GLU A 453 -5.66 32.27 -2.69
C GLU A 453 -5.16 31.67 -4.01
N ASN A 454 -3.85 31.48 -4.14
CA ASN A 454 -3.21 31.13 -5.40
C ASN A 454 -3.43 29.67 -5.85
N VAL A 455 -3.63 28.75 -4.89
CA VAL A 455 -3.81 27.31 -5.17
C VAL A 455 -5.23 26.88 -4.85
N GLY A 456 -5.81 27.34 -3.73
CA GLY A 456 -7.18 27.03 -3.37
C GLY A 456 -8.23 27.73 -4.25
N GLY A 457 -7.89 28.85 -4.89
CA GLY A 457 -8.79 29.61 -5.75
C GLY A 457 -9.74 30.54 -4.99
N ALA A 458 -9.48 30.82 -3.71
CA ALA A 458 -10.25 31.82 -2.98
C ALA A 458 -9.79 33.24 -3.34
N ALA A 459 -10.71 34.20 -3.42
CA ALA A 459 -10.37 35.59 -3.70
C ALA A 459 -9.61 36.27 -2.54
N ARG A 460 -9.76 35.76 -1.32
CA ARG A 460 -9.00 36.17 -0.13
C ARG A 460 -8.85 35.00 0.83
N GLY A 461 -7.65 34.79 1.36
CA GLY A 461 -7.29 33.72 2.27
C GLY A 461 -6.98 34.20 3.68
N LYS A 462 -7.23 33.35 4.67
CA LYS A 462 -6.76 33.51 6.04
C LYS A 462 -6.39 32.18 6.65
N ALA A 463 -5.28 32.13 7.37
CA ALA A 463 -4.88 30.97 8.16
C ALA A 463 -4.69 31.31 9.64
N ILE A 464 -5.11 30.40 10.50
CA ILE A 464 -4.90 30.42 11.94
C ILE A 464 -4.26 29.09 12.34
N ILE A 465 -3.28 29.14 13.25
CA ILE A 465 -2.70 27.95 13.88
C ILE A 465 -2.86 28.02 15.40
N VAL A 466 -3.25 26.90 16.01
CA VAL A 466 -3.44 26.76 17.46
C VAL A 466 -2.61 25.58 17.96
N LEU A 467 -1.74 25.85 18.93
CA LEU A 467 -0.97 24.82 19.63
C LEU A 467 -1.69 24.45 20.93
N ASN A 468 -2.14 23.21 21.05
CA ASN A 468 -2.87 22.75 22.23
C ASN A 468 -2.02 21.73 23.02
N PRO A 469 -1.78 21.94 24.33
CA PRO A 469 -0.93 21.07 25.15
C PRO A 469 -1.70 19.95 25.90
N ALA A 470 -2.93 19.62 25.47
CA ALA A 470 -3.74 18.59 26.13
C ALA A 470 -3.03 17.21 26.17
N GLU A 471 -3.39 16.42 27.19
CA GLU A 471 -2.97 15.03 27.36
C GLU A 471 -4.21 14.13 27.49
N PRO A 472 -4.33 13.04 26.69
CA PRO A 472 -3.39 12.61 25.65
C PRO A 472 -3.27 13.64 24.51
N PRO A 473 -2.13 13.71 23.79
CA PRO A 473 -1.94 14.66 22.71
C PRO A 473 -3.02 14.50 21.65
N LEU A 474 -3.61 15.62 21.25
CA LEU A 474 -4.69 15.65 20.28
C LEU A 474 -4.20 15.27 18.88
N ILE A 475 -5.03 14.51 18.16
CA ILE A 475 -4.92 14.34 16.71
C ILE A 475 -5.09 15.72 16.05
N MET A 476 -4.36 15.96 14.96
CA MET A 476 -4.50 17.18 14.17
C MET A 476 -5.95 17.36 13.71
N ARG A 477 -6.48 18.56 13.91
CA ARG A 477 -7.80 18.98 13.45
C ARG A 477 -7.65 20.23 12.60
N ASP A 478 -8.34 20.24 11.48
CA ASP A 478 -8.41 21.41 10.64
C ASP A 478 -9.86 21.75 10.36
N THR A 479 -10.18 23.03 10.36
CA THR A 479 -11.50 23.52 9.97
C THR A 479 -11.33 24.50 8.84
N VAL A 480 -12.11 24.33 7.77
CA VAL A 480 -12.12 25.20 6.60
C VAL A 480 -13.48 25.88 6.52
N PHE A 481 -13.46 27.21 6.47
CA PHE A 481 -14.62 28.04 6.21
C PHE A 481 -14.50 28.67 4.84
N CYS A 482 -15.54 28.59 4.01
CA CYS A 482 -15.61 29.28 2.73
C CYS A 482 -16.89 30.11 2.65
N LEU A 483 -16.77 31.36 2.23
CA LEU A 483 -17.89 32.25 1.95
C LEU A 483 -18.19 32.23 0.46
N ILE A 484 -19.41 31.79 0.13
CA ILE A 484 -19.88 31.58 -1.25
C ILE A 484 -21.23 32.26 -1.47
N GLY A 485 -21.58 32.46 -2.74
CA GLY A 485 -22.92 32.85 -3.16
C GLY A 485 -23.93 31.69 -3.12
N ASP A 486 -24.95 31.78 -3.97
CA ASP A 486 -25.91 30.69 -4.17
C ASP A 486 -25.28 29.59 -5.04
N ALA A 487 -25.29 28.35 -4.56
CA ALA A 487 -24.62 27.23 -5.22
C ALA A 487 -25.28 25.90 -4.85
N ASP A 488 -25.05 24.88 -5.69
CA ASP A 488 -25.50 23.51 -5.42
C ASP A 488 -24.70 22.88 -4.26
N HIS A 489 -25.35 22.78 -3.10
CA HIS A 489 -24.76 22.20 -1.90
C HIS A 489 -24.42 20.71 -2.05
N ASP A 490 -25.19 19.96 -2.85
CA ASP A 490 -24.94 18.53 -3.05
C ASP A 490 -23.71 18.33 -3.95
N ALA A 491 -23.55 19.16 -4.99
CA ALA A 491 -22.35 19.19 -5.81
C ALA A 491 -21.09 19.55 -5.00
N ILE A 492 -21.18 20.55 -4.12
CA ILE A 492 -20.07 20.89 -3.21
C ILE A 492 -19.73 19.71 -2.29
N ARG A 493 -20.74 19.06 -1.71
CA ARG A 493 -20.51 17.90 -0.82
C ARG A 493 -19.82 16.76 -1.55
N ALA A 494 -20.23 16.46 -2.79
CA ALA A 494 -19.61 15.44 -3.63
C ALA A 494 -18.15 15.79 -3.96
N SER A 495 -17.88 17.02 -4.41
CA SER A 495 -16.53 17.49 -4.75
C SER A 495 -15.58 17.43 -3.54
N VAL A 496 -16.03 17.90 -2.38
CA VAL A 496 -15.24 17.85 -1.13
C VAL A 496 -14.94 16.40 -0.73
N LYS A 497 -15.91 15.49 -0.87
CA LYS A 497 -15.72 14.07 -0.56
C LYS A 497 -14.70 13.42 -1.49
N GLU A 498 -14.84 13.62 -2.81
CA GLU A 498 -13.89 13.09 -3.80
C GLU A 498 -12.48 13.62 -3.54
N MET A 499 -12.33 14.91 -3.27
CA MET A 499 -11.03 15.49 -2.94
C MET A 499 -10.44 14.91 -1.65
N ALA A 500 -11.26 14.68 -0.63
CA ALA A 500 -10.80 14.05 0.61
C ALA A 500 -10.31 12.62 0.37
N GLU A 501 -11.00 11.86 -0.48
CA GLU A 501 -10.58 10.52 -0.91
C GLU A 501 -9.25 10.57 -1.69
N ARG A 502 -9.06 11.56 -2.58
CA ARG A 502 -7.79 11.78 -3.29
C ARG A 502 -6.62 12.09 -2.35
N VAL A 503 -6.85 12.90 -1.31
CA VAL A 503 -5.82 13.15 -0.27
C VAL A 503 -5.54 11.87 0.54
N ALA A 504 -6.59 11.11 0.87
CA ALA A 504 -6.48 9.87 1.63
C ALA A 504 -5.64 8.79 0.92
N GLN A 505 -5.51 8.84 -0.41
CA GLN A 505 -4.64 7.93 -1.17
C GLN A 505 -3.16 8.01 -0.77
N TYR A 506 -2.68 9.17 -0.32
CA TYR A 506 -1.30 9.33 0.15
C TYR A 506 -1.21 9.66 1.65
N VAL A 507 -2.34 9.95 2.31
CA VAL A 507 -2.44 10.09 3.78
C VAL A 507 -3.67 9.34 4.29
N PRO A 508 -3.59 8.03 4.54
CA PRO A 508 -4.76 7.21 4.86
C PRO A 508 -5.57 7.69 6.08
N GLY A 509 -4.93 8.38 7.03
CA GLY A 509 -5.60 8.93 8.20
C GLY A 509 -6.30 10.28 7.98
N TYR A 510 -6.25 10.86 6.78
CA TYR A 510 -6.94 12.09 6.41
C TYR A 510 -8.43 11.82 6.13
N ARG A 511 -9.34 12.45 6.89
CA ARG A 511 -10.78 12.21 6.75
C ARG A 511 -11.65 13.37 7.20
N LEU A 512 -12.86 13.43 6.65
CA LEU A 512 -13.93 14.30 7.14
C LEU A 512 -14.37 13.83 8.54
N LYS A 513 -14.27 14.70 9.53
CA LYS A 513 -14.77 14.44 10.89
C LYS A 513 -16.28 14.62 11.00
N GLN A 514 -16.86 15.45 10.15
CA GLN A 514 -18.30 15.73 10.09
C GLN A 514 -18.70 15.87 8.63
N GLU A 515 -19.99 15.71 8.34
CA GLU A 515 -20.53 16.11 7.05
C GLU A 515 -20.29 17.60 6.80
N VAL A 516 -20.15 17.97 5.52
CA VAL A 516 -20.00 19.38 5.13
C VAL A 516 -21.23 20.17 5.56
N GLN A 517 -21.01 21.23 6.32
CA GLN A 517 -22.08 22.07 6.86
C GLN A 517 -22.29 23.30 6.00
N PHE A 518 -23.54 23.67 5.75
CA PHE A 518 -23.93 24.87 5.01
C PHE A 518 -24.77 25.76 5.92
N THR A 519 -24.26 26.95 6.24
CA THR A 519 -24.94 27.90 7.12
C THR A 519 -25.32 29.15 6.33
N PRO A 520 -26.62 29.49 6.21
CA PRO A 520 -27.03 30.77 5.63
C PRO A 520 -26.44 31.94 6.41
N ILE A 521 -25.94 32.95 5.71
CA ILE A 521 -25.48 34.20 6.33
C ILE A 521 -26.70 35.03 6.74
N ALA A 522 -26.75 35.43 8.01
CA ALA A 522 -27.86 36.21 8.53
C ALA A 522 -27.83 37.66 8.01
N GLU A 523 -29.01 38.25 7.82
CA GLU A 523 -29.14 39.66 7.48
C GLU A 523 -28.53 40.54 8.59
N GLY A 524 -27.44 41.24 8.29
CA GLY A 524 -26.69 42.08 9.23
C GLY A 524 -25.38 41.48 9.74
N GLU A 525 -25.05 40.22 9.44
CA GLU A 525 -23.72 39.69 9.71
C GLU A 525 -22.67 40.42 8.86
N PRO A 526 -21.61 41.01 9.44
CA PRO A 526 -20.70 41.92 8.73
C PRO A 526 -19.67 41.18 7.87
N VAL A 527 -20.06 40.10 7.19
CA VAL A 527 -19.16 39.28 6.34
C VAL A 527 -18.56 40.08 5.19
N HIS A 528 -19.24 41.15 4.74
CA HIS A 528 -18.75 42.08 3.73
C HIS A 528 -17.39 42.74 4.10
N THR A 529 -17.04 42.80 5.39
CA THR A 529 -15.73 43.33 5.84
C THR A 529 -14.56 42.40 5.54
N LEU A 530 -14.85 41.12 5.24
CA LEU A 530 -13.85 40.11 4.89
C LEU A 530 -13.64 40.03 3.38
N LEU A 531 -14.61 40.46 2.57
CA LEU A 531 -14.60 40.27 1.12
C LEU A 531 -13.69 41.29 0.43
N PRO A 532 -13.04 40.92 -0.69
CA PRO A 532 -12.36 41.89 -1.54
C PRO A 532 -13.34 42.86 -2.19
N GLU A 533 -12.85 44.03 -2.61
CA GLU A 533 -13.66 45.02 -3.30
C GLU A 533 -14.24 44.45 -4.61
N GLY A 534 -15.54 44.61 -4.83
CA GLY A 534 -16.23 44.07 -6.00
C GLY A 534 -16.63 42.60 -5.91
N ALA A 535 -16.46 41.94 -4.76
CA ALA A 535 -16.98 40.59 -4.54
C ALA A 535 -18.51 40.52 -4.75
N GLY A 536 -18.96 39.38 -5.29
CA GLY A 536 -20.38 39.09 -5.47
C GLY A 536 -21.13 38.92 -4.14
N PRO A 537 -22.47 38.74 -4.18
CA PRO A 537 -23.25 38.50 -2.98
C PRO A 537 -22.85 37.18 -2.32
N VAL A 538 -22.59 37.21 -1.02
CA VAL A 538 -22.37 36.02 -0.18
C VAL A 538 -23.67 35.68 0.54
N THR A 539 -24.13 34.44 0.39
CA THR A 539 -25.36 33.95 1.03
C THR A 539 -25.11 32.78 1.96
N THR A 540 -23.98 32.08 1.81
CA THR A 540 -23.73 30.83 2.53
C THR A 540 -22.29 30.74 3.03
N ARG A 541 -22.11 30.26 4.27
CA ARG A 541 -20.84 29.77 4.80
C ARG A 541 -20.80 28.25 4.72
N VAL A 542 -19.85 27.72 3.96
CA VAL A 542 -19.50 26.29 3.97
C VAL A 542 -18.50 26.04 5.09
N SER A 543 -18.70 24.98 5.89
CA SER A 543 -17.76 24.57 6.94
C SER A 543 -17.37 23.10 6.75
N VAL A 544 -16.07 22.84 6.59
CA VAL A 544 -15.50 21.49 6.47
C VAL A 544 -14.66 21.20 7.71
N PHE A 545 -14.91 20.07 8.37
CA PHE A 545 -14.19 19.66 9.58
C PHE A 545 -13.37 18.43 9.27
N LEU A 546 -12.06 18.53 9.42
CA LEU A 546 -11.10 17.47 9.12
C LEU A 546 -10.48 16.92 10.39
N GLU A 547 -10.08 15.66 10.35
CA GLU A 547 -9.07 15.10 11.25
C GLU A 547 -7.99 14.39 10.43
N VAL A 548 -6.74 14.53 10.86
CA VAL A 548 -5.58 13.96 10.19
C VAL A 548 -4.79 13.13 11.19
N GLU A 549 -4.89 11.82 11.03
CA GLU A 549 -4.14 10.84 11.81
C GLU A 549 -2.88 10.42 11.04
N GLY A 550 -1.72 10.47 11.68
CA GLY A 550 -0.45 10.11 11.06
C GLY A 550 -0.18 8.60 11.09
N ALA A 551 0.64 8.11 10.16
CA ALA A 551 0.97 6.68 10.02
C ALA A 551 1.92 6.12 11.11
N ALA A 552 2.28 6.95 12.10
CA ALA A 552 3.15 6.59 13.21
C ALA A 552 4.58 6.10 12.84
N HIS A 553 5.13 6.55 11.70
CA HIS A 553 6.45 6.13 11.23
C HIS A 553 7.62 6.61 12.12
N TYR A 554 7.57 7.87 12.55
CA TYR A 554 8.54 8.47 13.48
C TYR A 554 7.88 8.95 14.77
N LEU A 555 6.98 9.93 14.68
CA LEU A 555 6.16 10.38 15.81
C LEU A 555 4.86 9.56 15.90
N PRO A 556 4.20 9.48 17.07
CA PRO A 556 2.95 8.74 17.21
C PRO A 556 1.81 9.28 16.33
N ALA A 557 0.74 8.51 16.17
CA ALA A 557 -0.38 8.78 15.25
C ALA A 557 -1.07 10.15 15.44
N TYR A 558 -0.94 10.80 16.61
CA TYR A 558 -1.46 12.16 16.82
C TYR A 558 -0.75 13.23 15.97
N ALA A 559 0.47 12.95 15.49
CA ALA A 559 1.31 13.89 14.75
C ALA A 559 0.98 13.93 13.23
N GLY A 560 -0.30 13.90 12.88
CA GLY A 560 -0.76 13.96 11.49
C GLY A 560 -0.30 15.21 10.73
N ASN A 561 0.04 16.29 11.45
CA ASN A 561 0.61 17.50 10.86
C ASN A 561 2.00 17.29 10.23
N LEU A 562 2.79 16.35 10.73
CA LEU A 562 4.04 15.99 10.07
C LEU A 562 3.76 15.06 8.89
N ASP A 563 2.87 14.08 9.11
CA ASP A 563 2.55 13.05 8.14
C ASP A 563 1.99 13.63 6.82
N ILE A 564 1.03 14.57 6.91
CA ILE A 564 0.45 15.23 5.74
C ILE A 564 1.50 15.99 4.91
N MET A 565 2.45 16.61 5.59
CA MET A 565 3.52 17.38 4.94
C MET A 565 4.52 16.43 4.25
N THR A 566 5.01 15.42 4.95
CA THR A 566 6.03 14.51 4.42
C THR A 566 5.47 13.58 3.35
N SER A 567 4.21 13.14 3.47
CA SER A 567 3.54 12.36 2.43
C SER A 567 3.26 13.19 1.18
N ALA A 568 2.88 14.46 1.31
CA ALA A 568 2.75 15.36 0.16
C ALA A 568 4.11 15.58 -0.54
N ALA A 569 5.18 15.82 0.22
CA ALA A 569 6.52 15.97 -0.32
C ALA A 569 7.00 14.72 -1.06
N LEU A 570 6.80 13.54 -0.45
CA LEU A 570 7.07 12.26 -1.09
C LEU A 570 6.32 12.13 -2.41
N ARG A 571 5.00 12.37 -2.42
CA ARG A 571 4.17 12.27 -3.62
C ARG A 571 4.64 13.21 -4.73
N THR A 572 5.04 14.43 -4.39
CA THR A 572 5.62 15.38 -5.34
C THR A 572 6.90 14.83 -5.95
N ALA A 573 7.84 14.34 -5.14
CA ALA A 573 9.11 13.80 -5.62
C ALA A 573 8.95 12.55 -6.50
N GLU A 574 8.06 11.64 -6.13
CA GLU A 574 7.77 10.45 -6.95
C GLU A 574 7.20 10.85 -8.32
N SER A 575 6.37 11.89 -8.35
CA SER A 575 5.81 12.40 -9.61
C SER A 575 6.87 13.07 -10.47
N ILE A 576 7.82 13.80 -9.87
CA ILE A 576 9.00 14.34 -10.55
C ILE A 576 9.86 13.22 -11.17
N ALA A 577 10.15 12.17 -10.39
CA ALA A 577 10.96 11.03 -10.82
C ALA A 577 10.31 10.30 -12.01
N ARG A 578 9.00 10.05 -11.93
CA ARG A 578 8.21 9.44 -13.02
C ARG A 578 8.15 10.34 -14.25
N HIS A 579 7.94 11.66 -14.10
CA HIS A 579 7.85 12.59 -15.22
C HIS A 579 9.17 12.71 -16.00
N SER A 580 10.30 12.71 -15.29
CA SER A 580 11.64 12.83 -15.90
C SER A 580 12.02 11.61 -16.74
N THR A 581 11.55 10.44 -16.31
CA THR A 581 11.65 9.18 -17.06
C THR A 581 10.87 9.23 -18.37
N THR A 582 9.69 9.85 -18.38
CA THR A 582 8.84 9.98 -19.57
C THR A 582 9.44 10.94 -20.61
N VAL A 583 9.93 12.12 -20.19
CA VAL A 583 10.52 13.13 -21.09
C VAL A 583 11.81 12.61 -21.76
N THR A 584 12.65 11.87 -21.04
CA THR A 584 13.87 11.27 -21.61
C THR A 584 13.57 10.15 -22.61
N ALA A 585 12.47 9.40 -22.40
CA ALA A 585 12.01 8.38 -23.34
C ALA A 585 11.43 8.97 -24.65
N GLU A 586 10.80 10.15 -24.60
CA GLU A 586 10.26 10.84 -25.78
C GLU A 586 11.34 11.55 -26.61
N ALA A 587 12.36 12.14 -25.98
CA ALA A 587 13.48 12.78 -26.69
C ALA A 587 14.43 11.78 -27.40
N SER A 588 14.33 10.49 -27.07
CA SER A 588 15.16 9.40 -27.61
C SER A 588 14.50 8.63 -28.77
N ARG A 589 13.28 9.02 -29.17
CA ARG A 589 12.56 8.52 -30.36
C ARG A 589 12.59 9.57 -31.47
#